data_AF-A0A2T3NFJ4-F1
#
_entry.id   AF-A0A2T3NFJ4-F1
#
_cell.length_a   1.000
_cell.length_b   1.000
_cell.length_c   1.000
_cell.angle_alpha   90.00
_cell.angle_beta   90.00
_cell.angle_gamma   90.00
#
_symmetry.space_group_name_H-M   'P 1'
#
loop_
_entity.id
_entity.type
_entity.pdbx_description
1 polymer ?
#
loop_
_entity_poly.entity_id
_entity_poly.type
_entity_poly.pdbx_seq_one_letter_code
_entity_poly.pdbx_strand_id
1 'polypeptide(L)'
;MEYGVSGLPGAGKTLNTIDMVTSESNFSGREIYYHRIPLLMLDFEVCKSFQGWFYGWYLHNNNSNTALVRKVQAIHKKEDRFIELEDFPYLKQDHNESNPVEILLYWVRRVYSKKRLAELDEYIAIKQIDETALTFDQLKPLNYHWTHFDNPKAWVALPNQSVIVMDEIHHYWPPRTRGDVPKELEAISTHRHTGKDLVFITQDFANVDIFVRRMMNYHTHYEFAGADRVACYKKKKYIDISNPFEKKAADKSLVKRPTHLYGSYYSTELDTNNNKLSKGAKRGLILGGISIVVFLLMLFVGFPYVSTLFFSDDHPTETEVATSNEVIIQPNHANNSEILAYQPKVNAMPWSAPIYNGGLDPASYPDLMCYQTATDCRCVTQQATVYTLEMSSCQSIANNGLFDPHIATANQRINKKSESKGLFK
;
A
#
# COMPACT_ATOMS: atom_id res chain seq x y z
N MET A 1 16.81 0.13 -23.81
CA MET A 1 15.34 0.34 -23.92
C MET A 1 14.97 1.64 -23.21
N GLU A 2 13.81 2.21 -23.50
CA GLU A 2 13.28 3.39 -22.81
C GLU A 2 12.17 3.00 -21.81
N TYR A 3 12.40 3.30 -20.54
CA TYR A 3 11.53 3.01 -19.41
C TYR A 3 11.04 4.33 -18.81
N GLY A 4 9.72 4.53 -18.78
CA GLY A 4 9.09 5.59 -18.02
C GLY A 4 8.66 5.09 -16.64
N VAL A 5 9.01 5.80 -15.59
CA VAL A 5 8.50 5.61 -14.23
C VAL A 5 7.77 6.87 -13.78
N SER A 6 6.53 6.73 -13.34
CA SER A 6 5.76 7.85 -12.80
C SER A 6 5.06 7.51 -11.49
N GLY A 7 4.56 8.53 -10.80
CA GLY A 7 3.84 8.35 -9.55
C GLY A 7 3.68 9.64 -8.77
N LEU A 8 2.59 9.74 -8.01
CA LEU A 8 2.34 10.88 -7.13
C LEU A 8 3.42 11.01 -6.05
N PRO A 9 3.66 12.22 -5.50
CA PRO A 9 4.52 12.41 -4.35
C PRO A 9 4.18 11.44 -3.19
N GLY A 10 5.20 10.82 -2.61
CA GLY A 10 5.08 9.78 -1.59
C GLY A 10 4.89 8.35 -2.13
N ALA A 11 4.72 8.16 -3.44
CA ALA A 11 4.65 6.83 -4.06
C ALA A 11 6.02 6.13 -4.16
N GLY A 12 7.13 6.84 -3.91
CA GLY A 12 8.48 6.26 -3.94
C GLY A 12 8.95 5.91 -5.35
N LYS A 13 8.62 6.74 -6.35
CA LYS A 13 8.97 6.52 -7.77
C LYS A 13 10.47 6.27 -7.98
N THR A 14 11.33 7.11 -7.39
CA THR A 14 12.79 7.02 -7.45
C THR A 14 13.31 5.76 -6.76
N LEU A 15 12.81 5.46 -5.56
CA LEU A 15 13.14 4.26 -4.78
C LEU A 15 12.87 2.96 -5.59
N ASN A 16 11.69 2.83 -6.20
CA ASN A 16 11.38 1.67 -7.04
C ASN A 16 12.21 1.64 -8.34
N THR A 17 12.67 2.79 -8.83
CA THR A 17 13.52 2.87 -10.03
C THR A 17 14.93 2.38 -9.73
N ILE A 18 15.49 2.70 -8.55
CA ILE A 18 16.79 2.17 -8.12
C ILE A 18 16.68 0.63 -7.97
N ASP A 19 15.65 0.11 -7.29
CA ASP A 19 15.40 -1.33 -7.17
C ASP A 19 15.33 -2.03 -8.54
N MET A 20 14.61 -1.45 -9.51
CA MET A 20 14.55 -1.98 -10.88
C MET A 20 15.95 -2.09 -11.52
N VAL A 21 16.79 -1.05 -11.39
CA VAL A 21 18.12 -1.00 -12.01
C VAL A 21 19.14 -1.90 -11.30
N THR A 22 19.06 -2.04 -9.97
CA THR A 22 19.98 -2.87 -9.16
C THR A 22 19.54 -4.33 -9.01
N SER A 23 18.26 -4.64 -9.23
CA SER A 23 17.73 -6.01 -9.18
C SER A 23 17.70 -6.71 -10.55
N GLU A 24 17.32 -6.02 -11.64
CA GLU A 24 17.19 -6.66 -12.96
C GLU A 24 18.55 -7.00 -13.61
N SER A 25 18.62 -8.11 -14.34
CA SER A 25 19.81 -8.53 -15.08
C SER A 25 20.02 -7.77 -16.39
N ASN A 26 19.02 -7.02 -16.88
CA ASN A 26 19.10 -6.20 -18.08
C ASN A 26 20.15 -5.07 -17.97
N PHE A 27 20.49 -4.71 -16.73
CA PHE A 27 21.42 -3.65 -16.37
C PHE A 27 22.74 -4.18 -15.77
N SER A 28 23.06 -5.47 -15.97
CA SER A 28 24.26 -6.11 -15.40
C SER A 28 25.54 -5.76 -16.16
N GLY A 29 26.64 -5.51 -15.45
CA GLY A 29 27.95 -5.17 -16.01
C GLY A 29 28.04 -3.82 -16.74
N ARG A 30 26.96 -3.02 -16.77
CA ARG A 30 26.84 -1.78 -17.56
C ARG A 30 27.08 -0.56 -16.68
N GLU A 31 27.79 0.44 -17.19
CA GLU A 31 27.96 1.75 -16.53
C GLU A 31 26.59 2.42 -16.30
N ILE A 32 26.34 2.90 -15.08
CA ILE A 32 25.08 3.56 -14.72
C ILE A 32 25.33 5.04 -14.42
N TYR A 33 24.71 5.90 -15.22
CA TYR A 33 24.72 7.34 -15.04
C TYR A 33 23.39 7.81 -14.43
N TYR A 34 23.44 8.79 -13.55
CA TYR A 34 22.22 9.37 -12.98
C TYR A 34 22.23 10.89 -12.86
N HIS A 35 21.03 11.46 -12.95
CA HIS A 35 20.79 12.88 -12.73
C HIS A 35 19.68 13.11 -11.69
N ARG A 36 19.91 14.08 -10.80
CA ARG A 36 18.92 14.60 -9.82
C ARG A 36 18.38 13.59 -8.79
N ILE A 37 19.16 12.59 -8.40
CA ILE A 37 18.87 11.75 -7.22
C ILE A 37 19.74 12.25 -6.05
N PRO A 38 19.19 12.94 -5.03
CA PRO A 38 20.01 13.58 -4.00
C PRO A 38 20.74 12.56 -3.11
N LEU A 39 22.04 12.76 -2.92
CA LEU A 39 22.89 11.95 -2.04
C LEU A 39 22.75 10.43 -2.25
N LEU A 40 22.82 9.98 -3.51
CA LEU A 40 22.79 8.56 -3.85
C LEU A 40 24.06 7.83 -3.38
N MET A 41 23.93 6.94 -2.41
CA MET A 41 25.02 6.15 -1.79
C MET A 41 25.54 4.99 -2.66
N LEU A 42 25.22 5.01 -3.95
CA LEU A 42 25.84 4.17 -4.98
C LEU A 42 26.87 4.97 -5.80
N ASP A 43 26.94 6.30 -5.65
CA ASP A 43 27.99 7.14 -6.20
C ASP A 43 29.15 7.27 -5.19
N PHE A 44 30.37 7.00 -5.65
CA PHE A 44 31.56 6.98 -4.80
C PHE A 44 31.98 8.39 -4.33
N GLU A 45 31.81 9.42 -5.16
CA GLU A 45 32.11 10.80 -4.77
C GLU A 45 31.06 11.32 -3.78
N VAL A 46 29.82 10.84 -3.85
CA VAL A 46 28.84 11.00 -2.76
C VAL A 46 29.34 10.33 -1.49
N CYS A 47 29.66 9.03 -1.49
CA CYS A 47 30.14 8.31 -0.29
C CYS A 47 31.37 8.96 0.38
N LYS A 48 32.24 9.58 -0.42
CA LYS A 48 33.45 10.30 -0.01
C LYS A 48 33.16 11.70 0.57
N SER A 49 32.10 12.36 0.11
CA SER A 49 31.67 13.66 0.64
C SER A 49 31.22 13.57 2.10
N PHE A 50 31.37 14.68 2.86
CA PHE A 50 30.88 14.75 4.24
C PHE A 50 29.37 14.49 4.32
N GLN A 51 28.59 15.01 3.37
CA GLN A 51 27.13 14.79 3.31
C GLN A 51 26.81 13.31 3.11
N GLY A 52 27.45 12.62 2.16
CA GLY A 52 27.21 11.20 1.90
C GLY A 52 27.59 10.31 3.10
N TRP A 53 28.77 10.55 3.69
CA TRP A 53 29.16 9.93 4.96
C TRP A 53 28.13 10.21 6.07
N PHE A 54 27.72 11.46 6.23
CA PHE A 54 26.83 11.87 7.32
C PHE A 54 25.45 11.22 7.20
N TYR A 55 24.79 11.28 6.04
CA TYR A 55 23.44 10.73 5.87
C TYR A 55 23.44 9.21 5.64
N GLY A 56 24.39 8.70 4.85
CA GLY A 56 24.44 7.29 4.43
C GLY A 56 25.08 6.35 5.43
N TRP A 57 25.88 6.87 6.37
CA TRP A 57 26.61 6.08 7.36
C TRP A 57 26.38 6.59 8.80
N TYR A 58 26.84 7.80 9.11
CA TYR A 58 26.87 8.30 10.50
C TYR A 58 25.46 8.41 11.12
N LEU A 59 24.56 9.17 10.49
CA LEU A 59 23.17 9.35 10.90
C LEU A 59 22.37 8.05 10.73
N HIS A 60 22.69 7.24 9.71
CA HIS A 60 22.05 5.94 9.51
C HIS A 60 22.27 5.03 10.72
N ASN A 61 23.52 4.88 11.15
CA ASN A 61 23.90 4.02 12.28
C ASN A 61 23.52 4.65 13.64
N ASN A 62 23.56 5.98 13.76
CA ASN A 62 23.23 6.72 15.00
C ASN A 62 21.78 7.23 15.06
N ASN A 63 20.84 6.67 14.29
CA ASN A 63 19.45 7.13 14.21
C ASN A 63 18.67 7.09 15.55
N SER A 64 19.17 6.35 16.54
CA SER A 64 18.65 6.28 17.91
C SER A 64 19.02 7.51 18.76
N ASN A 65 20.06 8.26 18.38
CA ASN A 65 20.55 9.42 19.12
C ASN A 65 19.59 10.62 18.96
N THR A 66 18.71 10.80 19.95
CA THR A 66 17.69 11.86 19.92
C THR A 66 18.26 13.29 19.93
N ALA A 67 19.51 13.51 20.35
CA ALA A 67 20.16 14.82 20.29
C ALA A 67 20.64 15.13 18.87
N LEU A 68 21.30 14.16 18.22
CA LEU A 68 21.69 14.21 16.80
C LEU A 68 20.47 14.46 15.92
N VAL A 69 19.45 13.60 16.01
CA VAL A 69 18.23 13.68 15.20
C VAL A 69 17.50 15.01 15.40
N ARG A 70 17.40 15.52 16.65
CA ARG A 70 16.79 16.83 16.93
C ARG A 70 17.56 17.96 16.25
N LYS A 71 18.89 17.94 16.24
CA LYS A 71 19.72 18.97 15.61
C LYS A 71 19.57 18.96 14.07
N VAL A 72 19.61 17.77 13.46
CA VAL A 72 19.37 17.60 12.01
C VAL A 72 17.98 18.12 11.62
N GLN A 73 16.93 17.69 12.34
CA GLN A 73 15.56 18.16 12.10
C GLN A 73 15.38 19.67 12.31
N ALA A 74 16.14 20.29 13.22
CA ALA A 74 16.09 21.72 13.46
C ALA A 74 16.71 22.55 12.32
N ILE A 75 17.77 22.05 11.68
CA ILE A 75 18.42 22.71 10.53
C ILE A 75 17.54 22.53 9.28
N HIS A 76 17.16 21.28 8.95
CA HIS A 76 16.23 21.00 7.84
C HIS A 76 14.97 21.88 7.89
N LYS A 77 14.32 22.00 9.05
CA LYS A 77 13.08 22.78 9.20
C LYS A 77 13.27 24.30 9.13
N LYS A 78 14.48 24.82 9.35
CA LYS A 78 14.76 26.27 9.35
C LYS A 78 15.40 26.77 8.06
N GLU A 79 16.25 25.96 7.45
CA GLU A 79 17.23 26.39 6.44
C GLU A 79 17.11 25.61 5.12
N ASP A 80 16.30 24.55 5.07
CA ASP A 80 16.00 23.72 3.88
C ASP A 80 17.24 23.29 3.06
N ARG A 81 18.34 23.00 3.77
CA ARG A 81 19.64 22.60 3.22
C ARG A 81 20.14 21.30 3.86
N PHE A 82 21.15 20.71 3.24
CA PHE A 82 21.90 19.61 3.83
C PHE A 82 22.75 20.04 5.04
N ILE A 83 23.05 19.06 5.89
CA ILE A 83 24.01 19.19 6.98
C ILE A 83 25.43 19.26 6.42
N GLU A 84 26.15 20.31 6.78
CA GLU A 84 27.55 20.54 6.39
C GLU A 84 28.49 20.30 7.58
N LEU A 85 29.79 20.31 7.31
CA LEU A 85 30.81 20.06 8.34
C LEU A 85 30.81 21.16 9.42
N GLU A 86 30.43 22.39 9.06
CA GLU A 86 30.30 23.55 9.94
C GLU A 86 29.19 23.37 10.98
N ASP A 87 28.16 22.57 10.68
CA ASP A 87 27.13 22.22 11.65
C ASP A 87 27.68 21.24 12.71
N PHE A 88 28.61 20.36 12.35
CA PHE A 88 29.17 19.31 13.20
C PHE A 88 30.71 19.26 13.15
N PRO A 89 31.43 20.34 13.54
CA PRO A 89 32.87 20.46 13.32
C PRO A 89 33.70 19.45 14.12
N TYR A 90 33.13 18.90 15.20
CA TYR A 90 33.71 17.82 15.98
C TYR A 90 33.69 16.46 15.26
N LEU A 91 32.87 16.28 14.21
CA LEU A 91 32.85 15.06 13.39
C LEU A 91 33.89 15.06 12.26
N LYS A 92 34.75 16.09 12.19
CA LYS A 92 35.79 16.18 11.16
C LYS A 92 36.78 15.01 11.22
N GLN A 93 37.09 14.53 12.42
CA GLN A 93 37.97 13.39 12.60
C GLN A 93 37.27 12.08 12.17
N ASP A 94 36.04 11.84 12.64
CA ASP A 94 35.25 10.66 12.27
C ASP A 94 35.02 10.53 10.75
N HIS A 95 34.89 11.65 10.02
CA HIS A 95 34.79 11.66 8.56
C HIS A 95 36.15 11.40 7.89
N ASN A 96 37.21 12.07 8.32
CA ASN A 96 38.57 11.88 7.78
C ASN A 96 39.10 10.45 7.99
N GLU A 97 38.72 9.78 9.07
CA GLU A 97 39.11 8.39 9.40
C GLU A 97 38.17 7.34 8.74
N SER A 98 37.08 7.78 8.10
CA SER A 98 36.15 6.86 7.45
C SER A 98 36.63 6.37 6.08
N ASN A 99 36.28 5.13 5.75
CA ASN A 99 36.56 4.53 4.44
C ASN A 99 35.33 4.66 3.51
N PRO A 100 35.36 5.47 2.44
CA PRO A 100 34.24 5.60 1.52
C PRO A 100 33.89 4.30 0.78
N VAL A 101 34.85 3.37 0.65
CA VAL A 101 34.63 2.08 -0.01
C VAL A 101 33.74 1.16 0.84
N GLU A 102 33.90 1.15 2.16
CA GLU A 102 33.01 0.40 3.08
C GLU A 102 31.57 0.91 3.01
N ILE A 103 31.37 2.23 2.91
CA ILE A 103 30.05 2.85 2.77
C ILE A 103 29.40 2.41 1.45
N LEU A 104 30.14 2.51 0.34
CA LEU A 104 29.67 2.06 -0.98
C LEU A 104 29.36 0.56 -0.98
N LEU A 105 30.25 -0.28 -0.45
CA LEU A 105 30.07 -1.74 -0.38
C LEU A 105 28.86 -2.10 0.48
N TYR A 106 28.68 -1.48 1.65
CA TYR A 106 27.50 -1.68 2.49
C TYR A 106 26.20 -1.43 1.72
N TRP A 107 26.11 -0.34 0.96
CA TRP A 107 24.93 -0.05 0.15
C TRP A 107 24.80 -0.98 -1.06
N VAL A 108 25.90 -1.31 -1.76
CA VAL A 108 25.91 -2.28 -2.87
C VAL A 108 25.42 -3.65 -2.40
N ARG A 109 25.97 -4.20 -1.31
CA ARG A 109 25.57 -5.47 -0.67
C ARG A 109 24.11 -5.49 -0.22
N ARG A 110 23.57 -4.33 0.16
CA ARG A 110 22.20 -4.16 0.67
C ARG A 110 21.16 -3.89 -0.42
N VAL A 111 21.57 -3.48 -1.62
CA VAL A 111 20.69 -2.97 -2.69
C VAL A 111 20.73 -3.79 -3.98
N TYR A 112 21.86 -4.39 -4.34
CA TYR A 112 21.91 -5.29 -5.50
C TYR A 112 21.38 -6.67 -5.14
N SER A 113 20.66 -7.30 -6.09
CA SER A 113 20.16 -8.66 -5.87
C SER A 113 21.31 -9.67 -5.77
N LYS A 114 21.13 -10.78 -5.05
CA LYS A 114 22.18 -11.82 -4.90
C LYS A 114 22.73 -12.33 -6.25
N LYS A 115 21.89 -12.38 -7.29
CA LYS A 115 22.31 -12.73 -8.65
C LYS A 115 23.25 -11.69 -9.27
N ARG A 116 23.04 -10.40 -8.96
CA ARG A 116 23.91 -9.30 -9.41
C ARG A 116 25.22 -9.26 -8.62
N LEU A 117 25.22 -9.63 -7.33
CA LEU A 117 26.42 -9.64 -6.47
C LEU A 117 27.38 -10.81 -6.73
N ALA A 118 26.96 -11.86 -7.44
CA ALA A 118 27.78 -13.05 -7.67
C ALA A 118 29.14 -12.76 -8.34
N GLU A 119 29.21 -11.74 -9.20
CA GLU A 119 30.45 -11.30 -9.87
C GLU A 119 31.43 -10.60 -8.90
N LEU A 120 30.93 -9.86 -7.91
CA LEU A 120 31.72 -9.33 -6.79
C LEU A 120 32.24 -10.45 -5.89
N ASP A 121 31.38 -11.42 -5.55
CA ASP A 121 31.77 -12.56 -4.72
C ASP A 121 32.82 -13.45 -5.40
N GLU A 122 32.68 -13.67 -6.71
CA GLU A 122 33.69 -14.36 -7.53
C GLU A 122 35.00 -13.56 -7.60
N TYR A 123 34.95 -12.25 -7.82
CA TYR A 123 36.14 -11.38 -7.81
C TYR A 123 36.90 -11.45 -6.48
N ILE A 124 36.19 -11.31 -5.36
CA ILE A 124 36.76 -11.39 -4.00
C ILE A 124 37.42 -12.75 -3.77
N ALA A 125 36.72 -13.85 -4.11
CA ALA A 125 37.24 -15.21 -3.94
C ALA A 125 38.47 -15.51 -4.82
N ILE A 126 38.48 -15.05 -6.08
CA ILE A 126 39.62 -15.21 -7.01
C ILE A 126 40.84 -14.40 -6.53
N LYS A 127 40.62 -13.19 -5.98
CA LYS A 127 41.70 -12.32 -5.54
C LYS A 127 42.24 -12.64 -4.13
N GLN A 128 41.47 -13.35 -3.31
CA GLN A 128 41.79 -13.63 -1.90
C GLN A 128 42.04 -12.34 -1.08
N ILE A 129 41.28 -11.29 -1.40
CA ILE A 129 41.32 -9.98 -0.71
C ILE A 129 40.14 -9.93 0.27
N ASP A 130 40.36 -9.42 1.48
CA ASP A 130 39.26 -9.15 2.42
C ASP A 130 38.41 -7.96 1.96
N GLU A 131 37.08 -8.01 2.17
CA GLU A 131 36.16 -6.98 1.69
C GLU A 131 36.45 -5.57 2.27
N THR A 132 37.06 -5.48 3.45
CA THR A 132 37.52 -4.20 4.05
C THR A 132 38.77 -3.62 3.39
N ALA A 133 39.59 -4.46 2.73
CA ALA A 133 40.83 -4.07 2.08
C ALA A 133 40.67 -3.70 0.59
N LEU A 134 39.43 -3.69 0.09
CA LEU A 134 39.13 -3.32 -1.30
C LEU A 134 39.29 -1.82 -1.53
N THR A 135 39.79 -1.48 -2.72
CA THR A 135 39.94 -0.09 -3.20
C THR A 135 38.90 0.22 -4.28
N PHE A 136 38.55 1.50 -4.45
CA PHE A 136 37.57 1.88 -5.47
C PHE A 136 38.04 1.52 -6.90
N ASP A 137 39.33 1.64 -7.22
CA ASP A 137 39.87 1.26 -8.54
C ASP A 137 39.73 -0.23 -8.85
N GLN A 138 39.63 -1.09 -7.83
CA GLN A 138 39.34 -2.52 -7.99
C GLN A 138 37.84 -2.81 -8.20
N LEU A 139 36.96 -2.00 -7.61
CA LEU A 139 35.50 -2.13 -7.72
C LEU A 139 34.93 -1.44 -8.97
N LYS A 140 35.58 -0.38 -9.43
CA LYS A 140 35.13 0.45 -10.55
C LYS A 140 34.84 -0.37 -11.83
N PRO A 141 35.69 -1.33 -12.27
CA PRO A 141 35.41 -2.15 -13.45
C PRO A 141 34.16 -3.05 -13.34
N LEU A 142 33.68 -3.33 -12.12
CA LEU A 142 32.52 -4.20 -11.87
C LEU A 142 31.18 -3.46 -11.99
N ASN A 143 31.19 -2.13 -12.22
CA ASN A 143 30.01 -1.31 -12.53
C ASN A 143 28.83 -1.41 -11.53
N TYR A 144 29.12 -1.66 -10.24
CA TYR A 144 28.15 -1.50 -9.15
C TYR A 144 27.94 -0.05 -8.72
N HIS A 145 28.93 0.81 -8.98
CA HIS A 145 28.85 2.23 -8.70
C HIS A 145 28.02 2.96 -9.76
N TRP A 146 27.37 4.04 -9.35
CA TRP A 146 26.63 4.96 -10.20
C TRP A 146 27.45 6.24 -10.34
N THR A 147 27.29 6.97 -11.45
CA THR A 147 28.04 8.22 -11.72
C THR A 147 27.09 9.38 -11.99
N HIS A 148 27.21 10.47 -11.22
CA HIS A 148 26.45 11.69 -11.49
C HIS A 148 26.83 12.34 -12.83
N PHE A 149 25.87 13.00 -13.49
CA PHE A 149 26.15 13.93 -14.60
C PHE A 149 25.23 15.15 -14.55
N ASP A 150 25.80 16.35 -14.75
CA ASP A 150 25.13 17.60 -14.38
C ASP A 150 24.04 18.06 -15.36
N ASN A 151 24.12 17.64 -16.62
CA ASN A 151 23.23 18.09 -17.68
C ASN A 151 22.49 16.89 -18.32
N PRO A 152 21.18 16.70 -18.05
CA PRO A 152 20.42 15.59 -18.63
C PRO A 152 20.34 15.67 -20.16
N LYS A 153 20.52 16.84 -20.78
CA LYS A 153 20.56 17.01 -22.24
C LYS A 153 21.86 16.49 -22.88
N ALA A 154 22.92 16.29 -22.09
CA ALA A 154 24.19 15.74 -22.57
C ALA A 154 24.20 14.21 -22.72
N TRP A 155 23.09 13.53 -22.37
CA TRP A 155 23.01 12.05 -22.29
C TRP A 155 23.49 11.31 -23.56
N VAL A 156 23.32 11.93 -24.74
CA VAL A 156 23.72 11.36 -26.03
C VAL A 156 25.22 11.05 -26.06
N ALA A 157 26.03 11.92 -25.43
CA ALA A 157 27.49 11.85 -25.41
C ALA A 157 28.08 10.94 -24.32
N LEU A 158 27.25 10.40 -23.42
CA LEU A 158 27.68 9.37 -22.45
C LEU A 158 28.17 8.10 -23.20
N PRO A 159 28.93 7.20 -22.56
CA PRO A 159 29.39 5.96 -23.18
C PRO A 159 28.28 5.10 -23.79
N ASN A 160 28.65 4.27 -24.76
CA ASN A 160 27.75 3.29 -25.35
C ASN A 160 27.49 2.13 -24.38
N GLN A 161 26.37 1.42 -24.56
CA GLN A 161 25.89 0.35 -23.67
C GLN A 161 25.56 0.78 -22.22
N SER A 162 25.73 2.06 -21.85
CA SER A 162 25.37 2.59 -20.53
C SER A 162 23.85 2.55 -20.24
N VAL A 163 23.52 2.73 -18.96
CA VAL A 163 22.16 2.96 -18.44
C VAL A 163 22.10 4.39 -17.91
N ILE A 164 21.09 5.16 -18.28
CA ILE A 164 20.98 6.58 -17.93
C ILE A 164 19.65 6.81 -17.19
N VAL A 165 19.73 7.12 -15.91
CA VAL A 165 18.60 7.38 -15.02
C VAL A 165 18.44 8.90 -14.80
N MET A 166 17.24 9.44 -14.88
CA MET A 166 17.01 10.88 -14.65
C MET A 166 15.73 11.10 -13.87
N ASP A 167 15.79 11.84 -12.75
CA ASP A 167 14.61 12.22 -11.97
C ASP A 167 14.03 13.60 -12.34
N GLU A 168 12.72 13.72 -12.17
CA GLU A 168 11.85 14.87 -12.50
C GLU A 168 12.17 15.51 -13.87
N ILE A 169 12.21 14.67 -14.92
CA ILE A 169 12.63 15.07 -16.28
C ILE A 169 11.77 16.17 -16.93
N HIS A 170 10.56 16.41 -16.42
CA HIS A 170 9.64 17.45 -16.90
C HIS A 170 10.22 18.87 -16.79
N HIS A 171 11.21 19.09 -15.92
CA HIS A 171 11.94 20.35 -15.83
C HIS A 171 12.87 20.63 -17.05
N TYR A 172 13.30 19.59 -17.77
CA TYR A 172 14.29 19.71 -18.86
C TYR A 172 13.65 19.54 -20.25
N TRP A 173 12.57 18.76 -20.32
CA TRP A 173 11.75 18.54 -21.51
C TRP A 173 10.25 18.70 -21.20
N PRO A 174 9.79 19.92 -20.88
CA PRO A 174 8.36 20.22 -20.73
C PRO A 174 7.62 20.11 -22.09
N PRO A 175 6.28 20.12 -22.10
CA PRO A 175 5.50 19.96 -23.34
C PRO A 175 5.68 21.14 -24.29
N ARG A 176 6.15 20.89 -25.52
CA ARG A 176 6.24 21.94 -26.57
C ARG A 176 4.89 22.20 -27.23
N THR A 177 4.55 23.47 -27.39
CA THR A 177 3.35 23.90 -28.15
C THR A 177 3.57 23.91 -29.66
N ARG A 178 4.75 24.37 -30.11
CA ARG A 178 5.22 24.45 -31.51
C ARG A 178 6.74 24.42 -31.54
N GLY A 179 7.32 24.18 -32.72
CA GLY A 179 8.78 24.18 -32.96
C GLY A 179 9.36 22.78 -33.11
N ASP A 180 10.58 22.72 -33.66
CA ASP A 180 11.28 21.48 -34.01
C ASP A 180 11.63 20.64 -32.77
N VAL A 181 12.00 19.38 -33.00
CA VAL A 181 12.41 18.47 -31.92
C VAL A 181 13.87 18.78 -31.56
N PRO A 182 14.20 19.03 -30.27
CA PRO A 182 15.59 19.16 -29.83
C PRO A 182 16.39 17.91 -30.19
N LYS A 183 17.63 18.06 -30.65
CA LYS A 183 18.47 16.94 -31.13
C LYS A 183 18.69 15.87 -30.06
N GLU A 184 18.75 16.26 -28.79
CA GLU A 184 18.85 15.34 -27.66
C GLU A 184 17.56 14.53 -27.40
N LEU A 185 16.41 15.00 -27.90
CA LEU A 185 15.17 14.22 -27.93
C LEU A 185 15.07 13.36 -29.20
N GLU A 186 15.45 13.89 -30.38
CA GLU A 186 15.48 13.11 -31.63
C GLU A 186 16.34 11.84 -31.49
N ALA A 187 17.50 11.96 -30.83
CA ALA A 187 18.42 10.87 -30.54
C ALA A 187 17.80 9.72 -29.72
N ILE A 188 16.68 9.93 -29.02
CA ILE A 188 15.95 8.86 -28.33
C ILE A 188 15.50 7.80 -29.36
N SER A 189 15.06 8.20 -30.55
CA SER A 189 14.62 7.25 -31.59
C SER A 189 15.72 6.25 -31.99
N THR A 190 16.99 6.66 -31.89
CA THR A 190 18.19 5.88 -32.26
C THR A 190 18.99 5.37 -31.06
N HIS A 191 18.54 5.57 -29.81
CA HIS A 191 19.28 5.19 -28.59
C HIS A 191 19.70 3.71 -28.56
N ARG A 192 18.97 2.84 -29.27
CA ARG A 192 19.28 1.40 -29.37
C ARG A 192 20.54 1.10 -30.17
N HIS A 193 20.90 1.93 -31.16
CA HIS A 193 22.11 1.72 -31.96
C HIS A 193 23.39 1.90 -31.13
N THR A 194 23.34 2.75 -30.10
CA THR A 194 24.41 2.93 -29.11
C THR A 194 24.27 2.00 -27.90
N GLY A 195 23.30 1.08 -27.91
CA GLY A 195 23.02 0.16 -26.80
C GLY A 195 22.55 0.82 -25.50
N LYS A 196 22.23 2.12 -25.53
CA LYS A 196 21.87 2.89 -24.33
C LYS A 196 20.49 2.50 -23.80
N ASP A 197 20.35 2.48 -22.48
CA ASP A 197 19.05 2.38 -21.79
C ASP A 197 18.71 3.70 -21.12
N LEU A 198 17.46 4.15 -21.28
CA LEU A 198 16.96 5.41 -20.77
C LEU A 198 15.89 5.11 -19.73
N VAL A 199 16.06 5.63 -18.52
CA VAL A 199 15.15 5.42 -17.39
C VAL A 199 14.72 6.78 -16.86
N PHE A 200 13.56 7.23 -17.32
CA PHE A 200 13.03 8.55 -17.03
C PHE A 200 12.02 8.50 -15.88
N ILE A 201 12.18 9.37 -14.89
CA ILE A 201 11.28 9.49 -13.75
C ILE A 201 10.63 10.88 -13.76
N THR A 202 9.34 10.95 -13.44
CA THR A 202 8.56 12.20 -13.31
C THR A 202 7.33 11.93 -12.44
N GLN A 203 6.67 12.96 -11.91
CA GLN A 203 5.37 12.76 -11.26
C GLN A 203 4.29 12.33 -12.26
N ASP A 204 4.23 13.01 -13.42
CA ASP A 204 3.37 12.66 -14.57
C ASP A 204 4.13 12.93 -15.88
N PHE A 205 3.92 12.07 -16.88
CA PHE A 205 4.43 12.24 -18.24
C PHE A 205 3.53 13.12 -19.12
N ALA A 206 2.29 13.42 -18.73
CA ALA A 206 1.50 14.45 -19.40
C ALA A 206 2.24 15.80 -19.44
N ASN A 207 3.03 16.09 -18.41
CA ASN A 207 3.90 17.24 -18.24
C ASN A 207 5.30 17.09 -18.89
N VAL A 208 5.52 16.05 -19.71
CA VAL A 208 6.76 15.81 -20.45
C VAL A 208 6.51 15.92 -21.95
N ASP A 209 7.53 16.28 -22.73
CA ASP A 209 7.44 16.36 -24.18
C ASP A 209 6.82 15.11 -24.85
N ILE A 210 6.04 15.35 -25.91
CA ILE A 210 5.32 14.31 -26.64
C ILE A 210 6.24 13.30 -27.35
N PHE A 211 7.49 13.68 -27.67
CA PHE A 211 8.44 12.77 -28.30
C PHE A 211 8.84 11.62 -27.36
N VAL A 212 9.18 11.93 -26.11
CA VAL A 212 9.47 10.97 -25.03
C VAL A 212 8.29 10.01 -24.86
N ARG A 213 7.08 10.55 -24.62
CA ARG A 213 5.84 9.75 -24.48
C ARG A 213 5.58 8.78 -25.64
N ARG A 214 5.95 9.15 -26.88
CA ARG A 214 5.78 8.31 -28.07
C ARG A 214 6.87 7.24 -28.20
N MET A 215 8.11 7.55 -27.87
CA MET A 215 9.23 6.61 -27.96
C MET A 215 9.17 5.52 -26.87
N MET A 216 8.85 5.92 -25.63
CA MET A 216 8.74 5.10 -24.42
C MET A 216 8.31 3.65 -24.68
N ASN A 217 9.08 2.67 -24.19
CA ASN A 217 8.85 1.25 -24.49
C ASN A 217 7.99 0.59 -23.40
N TYR A 218 8.26 0.93 -22.14
CA TYR A 218 7.51 0.48 -20.97
C TYR A 218 7.16 1.68 -20.10
N HIS A 219 5.96 1.68 -19.52
CA HIS A 219 5.56 2.65 -18.50
C HIS A 219 5.17 1.90 -17.23
N THR A 220 5.69 2.35 -16.09
CA THR A 220 5.26 1.92 -14.75
C THR A 220 4.77 3.15 -13.99
N HIS A 221 3.54 3.11 -13.50
CA HIS A 221 2.96 4.16 -12.67
C HIS A 221 2.70 3.65 -11.23
N TYR A 222 3.10 4.43 -10.23
CA TYR A 222 2.96 4.12 -8.81
C TYR A 222 1.95 5.05 -8.11
N GLU A 223 0.96 4.45 -7.45
CA GLU A 223 0.00 5.15 -6.57
C GLU A 223 0.10 4.65 -5.13
N PHE A 224 -0.20 5.53 -4.18
CA PHE A 224 -0.33 5.12 -2.78
C PHE A 224 -1.56 4.22 -2.57
N ALA A 225 -1.37 3.04 -1.97
CA ALA A 225 -2.43 2.05 -1.76
C ALA A 225 -2.69 1.75 -0.27
N GLY A 226 -2.21 2.62 0.63
CA GLY A 226 -2.32 2.46 2.08
C GLY A 226 -1.11 1.78 2.72
N ALA A 227 -0.73 2.26 3.90
CA ALA A 227 0.41 1.79 4.69
C ALA A 227 1.71 1.66 3.85
N ASP A 228 2.39 0.51 3.91
CA ASP A 228 3.66 0.25 3.20
C ASP A 228 3.48 -0.27 1.76
N ARG A 229 2.26 -0.23 1.22
CA ARG A 229 1.92 -0.75 -0.11
C ARG A 229 1.65 0.36 -1.11
N VAL A 230 2.08 0.12 -2.35
CA VAL A 230 1.84 0.97 -3.52
C VAL A 230 1.20 0.14 -4.62
N ALA A 231 0.19 0.70 -5.28
CA ALA A 231 -0.38 0.11 -6.48
C ALA A 231 0.54 0.45 -7.66
N CYS A 232 0.98 -0.58 -8.38
CA CYS A 232 1.90 -0.49 -9.50
C CYS A 232 1.17 -0.91 -10.77
N TYR A 233 0.98 0.01 -11.71
CA TYR A 233 0.35 -0.20 -13.00
C TYR A 233 1.43 -0.27 -14.08
N LYS A 234 1.56 -1.40 -14.78
CA LYS A 234 2.56 -1.57 -15.85
C LYS A 234 1.89 -1.68 -17.22
N LYS A 235 2.51 -1.14 -18.26
CA LYS A 235 2.04 -1.24 -19.66
C LYS A 235 3.23 -1.21 -20.62
N LYS A 236 3.09 -1.86 -21.78
CA LYS A 236 3.95 -1.59 -22.95
C LYS A 236 3.45 -0.31 -23.62
N LYS A 237 4.35 0.63 -23.91
CA LYS A 237 4.06 2.06 -24.18
C LYS A 237 3.52 2.83 -22.96
N TYR A 238 3.46 4.16 -23.12
CA TYR A 238 2.87 5.13 -22.20
C TYR A 238 1.45 4.74 -21.74
N ILE A 239 1.10 5.14 -20.51
CA ILE A 239 -0.24 5.05 -19.92
C ILE A 239 -0.70 6.48 -19.70
N ASP A 240 -1.82 6.89 -20.29
CA ASP A 240 -2.48 8.12 -19.87
C ASP A 240 -3.21 7.87 -18.55
N ILE A 241 -2.63 8.37 -17.45
CA ILE A 241 -3.15 8.20 -16.08
C ILE A 241 -4.46 8.96 -15.89
N SER A 242 -4.67 10.05 -16.66
CA SER A 242 -5.90 10.85 -16.62
C SER A 242 -7.09 10.13 -17.26
N ASN A 243 -6.82 9.14 -18.12
CA ASN A 243 -7.82 8.34 -18.81
C ASN A 243 -8.12 7.04 -18.02
N PRO A 244 -9.33 6.88 -17.43
CA PRO A 244 -9.66 5.71 -16.63
C PRO A 244 -9.63 4.38 -17.41
N PHE A 245 -9.86 4.40 -18.73
CA PHE A 245 -9.83 3.20 -19.57
C PHE A 245 -8.39 2.71 -19.80
N GLU A 246 -7.48 3.62 -20.13
CA GLU A 246 -6.03 3.36 -20.24
C GLU A 246 -5.47 2.79 -18.93
N LYS A 247 -5.80 3.44 -17.81
CA LYS A 247 -5.37 3.02 -16.47
C LYS A 247 -5.94 1.65 -16.05
N LYS A 248 -7.18 1.34 -16.43
CA LYS A 248 -7.82 0.02 -16.20
C LYS A 248 -7.25 -1.08 -17.10
N ALA A 249 -6.72 -0.73 -18.27
CA ALA A 249 -6.08 -1.66 -19.21
C ALA A 249 -4.58 -1.91 -18.93
N ALA A 250 -4.00 -1.27 -17.90
CA ALA A 250 -2.65 -1.53 -17.43
C ALA A 250 -2.60 -2.67 -16.40
N ASP A 251 -1.52 -3.45 -16.41
CA ASP A 251 -1.27 -4.56 -15.50
C ASP A 251 -1.13 -4.05 -14.06
N LYS A 252 -2.21 -4.13 -13.28
CA LYS A 252 -2.25 -3.66 -11.89
C LYS A 252 -1.76 -4.72 -10.92
N SER A 253 -0.74 -4.37 -10.15
CA SER A 253 -0.17 -5.17 -9.05
C SER A 253 -0.13 -4.34 -7.76
N LEU A 254 -0.03 -5.01 -6.60
CA LEU A 254 0.09 -4.37 -5.30
C LEU A 254 1.45 -4.73 -4.70
N VAL A 255 2.38 -3.78 -4.70
CA VAL A 255 3.79 -3.98 -4.37
C VAL A 255 4.10 -3.37 -3.00
N LYS A 256 4.93 -4.03 -2.19
CA LYS A 256 5.47 -3.44 -0.95
C LYS A 256 6.64 -2.53 -1.32
N ARG A 257 6.74 -1.32 -0.75
CA ARG A 257 7.93 -0.47 -0.95
C ARG A 257 9.23 -1.26 -0.63
N PRO A 258 10.29 -1.17 -1.44
CA PRO A 258 11.55 -1.89 -1.19
C PRO A 258 12.30 -1.28 0.00
N THR A 259 11.97 -1.77 1.21
CA THR A 259 12.50 -1.24 2.48
C THR A 259 14.01 -1.41 2.64
N HIS A 260 14.64 -2.28 1.83
CA HIS A 260 16.10 -2.47 1.85
C HIS A 260 16.82 -1.19 1.39
N LEU A 261 16.25 -0.42 0.46
CA LEU A 261 16.78 0.86 -0.04
C LEU A 261 16.63 2.06 0.91
N TYR A 262 15.94 1.94 2.06
CA TYR A 262 15.71 3.09 2.95
C TYR A 262 17.02 3.65 3.53
N GLY A 263 17.42 4.84 3.08
CA GLY A 263 18.70 5.51 3.40
C GLY A 263 19.75 5.49 2.27
N SER A 264 19.51 4.73 1.20
CA SER A 264 20.43 4.65 0.03
C SER A 264 20.49 5.93 -0.81
N TYR A 265 19.51 6.83 -0.64
CA TYR A 265 19.54 8.19 -1.14
C TYR A 265 18.70 9.08 -0.22
N TYR A 266 18.90 10.40 -0.26
CA TYR A 266 18.13 11.33 0.56
C TYR A 266 16.76 11.63 -0.07
N SER A 267 15.69 11.48 0.72
CA SER A 267 14.31 11.70 0.27
C SER A 267 13.45 12.33 1.35
N THR A 268 12.98 13.56 1.09
CA THR A 268 12.05 14.30 1.94
C THR A 268 10.70 13.58 2.16
N GLU A 269 10.34 12.67 1.25
CA GLU A 269 9.15 11.82 1.35
C GLU A 269 9.27 10.73 2.43
N LEU A 270 10.49 10.32 2.80
CA LEU A 270 10.73 9.27 3.80
C LEU A 270 10.69 9.82 5.23
N ASP A 271 11.27 11.01 5.47
CA ASP A 271 11.26 11.65 6.80
C ASP A 271 9.84 12.03 7.24
N THR A 272 9.02 12.49 6.30
CA THR A 272 7.61 12.86 6.53
C THR A 272 6.71 11.65 6.80
N ASN A 273 7.00 10.47 6.23
CA ASN A 273 6.22 9.24 6.41
C ASN A 273 6.44 8.52 7.76
N ASN A 274 6.73 9.27 8.83
CA ASN A 274 6.73 8.77 10.20
C ASN A 274 5.30 8.49 10.72
N ASN A 275 4.59 7.56 10.07
CA ASN A 275 3.25 7.03 10.45
C ASN A 275 3.28 6.18 11.75
N LYS A 276 4.17 6.53 12.68
CA LYS A 276 4.20 6.04 14.05
C LYS A 276 2.98 6.65 14.77
N LEU A 277 1.89 5.88 14.82
CA LEU A 277 0.73 6.14 15.70
C LEU A 277 1.23 6.75 17.02
N SER A 278 0.71 7.92 17.38
CA SER A 278 1.27 8.72 18.48
C SER A 278 1.32 7.91 19.77
N LYS A 279 2.24 8.26 20.69
CA LYS A 279 2.33 7.56 21.99
C LYS A 279 1.00 7.58 22.75
N GLY A 280 0.15 8.59 22.53
CA GLY A 280 -1.24 8.63 22.99
C GLY A 280 -2.14 7.63 22.24
N ALA A 281 -2.16 7.64 20.91
CA ALA A 281 -3.00 6.73 20.10
C ALA A 281 -2.70 5.24 20.36
N LYS A 282 -1.43 4.85 20.51
CA LYS A 282 -1.05 3.47 20.88
C LYS A 282 -1.55 3.10 22.28
N ARG A 283 -1.45 4.01 23.26
CA ARG A 283 -2.01 3.80 24.61
C ARG A 283 -3.53 3.71 24.58
N GLY A 284 -4.20 4.52 23.77
CA GLY A 284 -5.66 4.47 23.58
C GLY A 284 -6.14 3.14 23.00
N LEU A 285 -5.45 2.61 21.98
CA LEU A 285 -5.78 1.29 21.41
C LEU A 285 -5.56 0.14 22.42
N ILE A 286 -4.46 0.18 23.19
CA ILE A 286 -4.21 -0.81 24.25
C ILE A 286 -5.27 -0.73 25.35
N LEU A 287 -5.60 0.47 25.82
CA LEU A 287 -6.61 0.68 26.86
C LEU A 287 -8.02 0.30 26.38
N GLY A 288 -8.35 0.59 25.12
CA GLY A 288 -9.60 0.14 24.49
C GLY A 288 -9.68 -1.39 24.39
N GLY A 289 -8.60 -2.05 23.97
CA GLY A 289 -8.52 -3.51 23.94
C GLY A 289 -8.70 -4.15 25.32
N ILE A 290 -8.03 -3.61 26.35
CA ILE A 290 -8.20 -4.04 27.75
C ILE A 290 -9.64 -3.83 28.21
N SER A 291 -10.24 -2.68 27.91
CA SER A 291 -11.64 -2.36 28.26
C SER A 291 -12.63 -3.35 27.63
N ILE A 292 -12.42 -3.73 26.36
CA ILE A 292 -13.23 -4.75 25.67
C ILE A 292 -13.08 -6.12 26.33
N VAL A 293 -11.86 -6.54 26.70
CA VAL A 293 -11.63 -7.81 27.40
C VAL A 293 -12.29 -7.82 28.79
N VAL A 294 -12.19 -6.73 29.56
CA VAL A 294 -12.86 -6.59 30.86
C VAL A 294 -14.38 -6.61 30.72
N PHE A 295 -14.93 -5.93 29.71
CA PHE A 295 -16.36 -5.93 29.41
C PHE A 295 -16.87 -7.33 29.02
N LEU A 296 -16.13 -8.06 28.18
CA LEU A 296 -16.47 -9.44 27.82
C LEU A 296 -16.37 -10.39 29.03
N LEU A 297 -15.37 -10.22 29.91
CA LEU A 297 -15.29 -10.98 31.17
C LEU A 297 -16.45 -10.65 32.12
N MET A 298 -16.89 -9.38 32.20
CA MET A 298 -18.09 -9.02 32.94
C MET A 298 -19.35 -9.66 32.35
N LEU A 299 -19.52 -9.72 31.02
CA LEU A 299 -20.68 -10.35 30.39
C LEU A 299 -20.70 -11.87 30.51
N PHE A 300 -19.58 -12.55 30.25
CA PHE A 300 -19.54 -14.02 30.14
C PHE A 300 -19.14 -14.75 31.42
N VAL A 301 -18.57 -14.06 32.41
CA VAL A 301 -18.18 -14.66 33.71
C VAL A 301 -18.81 -13.91 34.88
N GLY A 302 -18.74 -12.57 34.89
CA GLY A 302 -19.30 -11.75 35.98
C GLY A 302 -20.82 -11.85 36.10
N PHE A 303 -21.55 -11.63 35.00
CA PHE A 303 -23.01 -11.64 34.96
C PHE A 303 -23.63 -12.99 35.37
N PRO A 304 -23.21 -14.16 34.84
CA PRO A 304 -23.74 -15.43 35.32
C PRO A 304 -23.41 -15.67 36.80
N TYR A 305 -22.17 -15.42 37.25
CA TYR A 305 -21.77 -15.60 38.65
C TYR A 305 -22.58 -14.71 39.62
N VAL A 306 -22.82 -13.44 39.25
CA VAL A 306 -23.68 -12.53 40.00
C VAL A 306 -25.14 -13.01 39.96
N SER A 307 -25.64 -13.49 38.81
CA SER A 307 -27.02 -13.99 38.73
C SER A 307 -27.28 -15.18 39.67
N THR A 308 -26.33 -16.13 39.78
CA THR A 308 -26.39 -17.24 40.73
C THR A 308 -26.20 -16.84 42.21
N LEU A 309 -25.75 -15.62 42.49
CA LEU A 309 -25.62 -15.08 43.86
C LEU A 309 -26.80 -14.18 44.28
N PHE A 310 -27.63 -13.72 43.33
CA PHE A 310 -28.72 -12.77 43.59
C PHE A 310 -30.11 -13.25 43.15
N PHE A 311 -30.22 -14.36 42.40
CA PHE A 311 -31.50 -14.93 41.94
C PHE A 311 -31.66 -16.44 42.26
N SER A 312 -30.87 -16.97 43.19
CA SER A 312 -31.08 -18.31 43.77
C SER A 312 -31.93 -18.21 45.04
N ASP A 313 -33.24 -18.05 44.85
CA ASP A 313 -34.24 -18.29 45.89
C ASP A 313 -34.62 -19.78 45.92
N ASP A 314 -34.60 -20.40 47.10
CA ASP A 314 -35.01 -21.79 47.29
C ASP A 314 -36.54 -21.97 47.12
N HIS A 315 -36.95 -23.11 46.55
CA HIS A 315 -38.31 -23.62 46.67
C HIS A 315 -38.34 -24.97 47.40
N PRO A 316 -39.25 -25.20 48.37
CA PRO A 316 -39.11 -26.29 49.32
C PRO A 316 -39.66 -27.63 48.80
N THR A 317 -39.19 -28.72 49.40
CA THR A 317 -39.67 -30.09 49.19
C THR A 317 -40.94 -30.38 49.98
N GLU A 318 -41.89 -31.09 49.37
CA GLU A 318 -42.88 -31.91 50.09
C GLU A 318 -42.78 -33.39 49.66
N THR A 319 -42.91 -34.30 50.63
CA THR A 319 -43.02 -35.77 50.50
C THR A 319 -44.50 -36.21 50.49
N GLU A 320 -44.90 -37.45 50.19
CA GLU A 320 -44.20 -38.70 49.81
C GLU A 320 -44.92 -39.33 48.57
N VAL A 321 -45.06 -40.63 48.24
CA VAL A 321 -44.88 -41.95 48.89
C VAL A 321 -44.23 -42.93 47.89
N ALA A 322 -43.43 -43.91 48.35
CA ALA A 322 -42.74 -44.88 47.48
C ALA A 322 -43.41 -46.27 47.36
N THR A 323 -43.37 -46.88 46.17
CA THR A 323 -43.50 -48.34 46.03
C THR A 323 -42.77 -48.93 44.80
N SER A 324 -42.06 -50.05 45.04
CA SER A 324 -41.70 -51.15 44.11
C SER A 324 -41.08 -50.87 42.73
N ASN A 325 -39.89 -51.44 42.51
CA ASN A 325 -39.31 -51.67 41.18
C ASN A 325 -40.08 -52.74 40.39
N GLU A 326 -40.22 -52.56 39.08
CA GLU A 326 -40.13 -53.66 38.11
C GLU A 326 -39.14 -53.29 36.99
N VAL A 327 -38.41 -54.28 36.49
CA VAL A 327 -37.44 -54.12 35.39
C VAL A 327 -37.97 -54.86 34.17
N ILE A 328 -38.33 -54.08 33.13
CA ILE A 328 -38.67 -54.60 31.80
C ILE A 328 -37.72 -53.96 30.79
N ILE A 329 -37.26 -54.76 29.82
CA ILE A 329 -36.18 -54.43 28.89
C ILE A 329 -36.71 -54.36 27.46
N GLN A 330 -36.16 -53.42 26.67
CA GLN A 330 -36.33 -53.20 25.21
C GLN A 330 -37.67 -52.65 24.71
N PRO A 331 -37.71 -52.05 23.49
CA PRO A 331 -36.61 -51.68 22.59
C PRO A 331 -36.54 -50.15 22.27
N ASN A 332 -35.54 -49.74 21.48
CA ASN A 332 -35.41 -48.36 20.98
C ASN A 332 -36.63 -47.93 20.15
N HIS A 333 -37.28 -46.85 20.58
CA HIS A 333 -37.99 -45.94 19.66
C HIS A 333 -37.14 -44.70 19.42
N ALA A 334 -36.83 -44.42 18.14
CA ALA A 334 -36.33 -43.11 17.76
C ALA A 334 -37.44 -42.07 17.98
N ASN A 335 -37.10 -40.91 18.54
CA ASN A 335 -38.08 -39.89 18.87
C ASN A 335 -38.64 -39.24 17.60
N ASN A 336 -39.89 -39.57 17.24
CA ASN A 336 -40.57 -39.02 16.06
C ASN A 336 -40.63 -37.48 16.01
N SER A 337 -40.43 -36.80 17.15
CA SER A 337 -40.32 -35.34 17.24
C SER A 337 -39.14 -34.76 16.46
N GLU A 338 -38.00 -35.45 16.35
CA GLU A 338 -36.84 -34.94 15.60
C GLU A 338 -37.08 -34.96 14.08
N ILE A 339 -37.72 -36.02 13.56
CA ILE A 339 -38.00 -36.16 12.13
C ILE A 339 -38.99 -35.07 11.65
N LEU A 340 -39.98 -34.74 12.47
CA LEU A 340 -40.97 -33.69 12.18
C LEU A 340 -40.37 -32.27 12.09
N ALA A 341 -39.22 -32.01 12.72
CA ALA A 341 -38.56 -30.70 12.67
C ALA A 341 -38.00 -30.35 11.28
N TYR A 342 -37.64 -31.36 10.49
CA TYR A 342 -37.06 -31.21 9.15
C TYR A 342 -38.11 -31.27 8.01
N GLN A 343 -39.36 -31.60 8.31
CA GLN A 343 -40.41 -31.72 7.28
C GLN A 343 -40.93 -30.32 6.88
N PRO A 344 -40.85 -29.91 5.59
CA PRO A 344 -41.31 -28.60 5.16
C PRO A 344 -42.84 -28.50 5.19
N LYS A 345 -43.38 -27.40 5.72
CA LYS A 345 -44.84 -27.14 5.74
C LYS A 345 -45.41 -26.93 4.33
N VAL A 346 -44.58 -26.53 3.37
CA VAL A 346 -44.91 -26.40 1.95
C VAL A 346 -43.91 -27.22 1.15
N ASN A 347 -44.37 -28.28 0.48
CA ASN A 347 -43.51 -29.27 -0.20
C ASN A 347 -42.53 -28.68 -1.23
N ALA A 348 -42.81 -27.50 -1.79
CA ALA A 348 -41.96 -26.80 -2.76
C ALA A 348 -40.97 -25.81 -2.13
N MET A 349 -40.96 -25.65 -0.80
CA MET A 349 -40.16 -24.66 -0.07
C MET A 349 -39.45 -25.29 1.14
N PRO A 350 -38.23 -25.86 0.98
CA PRO A 350 -37.52 -26.54 2.06
C PRO A 350 -37.31 -25.69 3.33
N TRP A 351 -37.13 -24.38 3.17
CA TRP A 351 -37.01 -23.41 4.26
C TRP A 351 -38.30 -23.18 5.07
N SER A 352 -39.42 -23.79 4.68
CA SER A 352 -40.68 -23.80 5.47
C SER A 352 -40.72 -24.88 6.56
N ALA A 353 -39.65 -25.66 6.74
CA ALA A 353 -39.54 -26.64 7.82
C ALA A 353 -39.37 -25.95 9.20
N PRO A 354 -39.98 -26.48 10.28
CA PRO A 354 -39.95 -25.83 11.60
C PRO A 354 -38.57 -25.44 12.14
N ILE A 355 -37.53 -26.19 11.79
CA ILE A 355 -36.14 -25.94 12.23
C ILE A 355 -35.59 -24.56 11.80
N TYR A 356 -36.12 -23.95 10.74
CA TYR A 356 -35.64 -22.66 10.24
C TYR A 356 -36.32 -21.43 10.86
N ASN A 357 -37.39 -21.62 11.65
CA ASN A 357 -38.22 -20.53 12.21
C ASN A 357 -37.45 -19.52 13.08
N GLY A 358 -36.28 -19.90 13.62
CA GLY A 358 -35.45 -19.05 14.49
C GLY A 358 -34.09 -18.65 13.89
N GLY A 359 -33.85 -18.96 12.61
CA GLY A 359 -32.55 -18.72 11.94
C GLY A 359 -32.63 -17.95 10.63
N LEU A 360 -33.81 -17.49 10.24
CA LEU A 360 -34.07 -16.73 9.01
C LEU A 360 -34.35 -15.26 9.30
N ASP A 361 -33.34 -14.53 9.76
CA ASP A 361 -33.36 -13.06 9.65
C ASP A 361 -33.35 -12.68 8.15
N PRO A 362 -34.36 -11.97 7.64
CA PRO A 362 -34.39 -11.59 6.23
C PRO A 362 -33.35 -10.50 5.96
N ALA A 363 -32.24 -10.87 5.32
CA ALA A 363 -31.15 -9.95 4.98
C ALA A 363 -31.57 -8.78 4.07
N SER A 364 -32.73 -8.88 3.41
CA SER A 364 -33.42 -7.82 2.67
C SER A 364 -34.91 -8.11 2.63
N TYR A 365 -35.75 -7.08 2.75
CA TYR A 365 -37.19 -7.18 2.48
C TYR A 365 -37.46 -7.16 0.95
N PRO A 366 -38.66 -7.56 0.47
CA PRO A 366 -38.96 -7.55 -0.97
C PRO A 366 -39.28 -6.13 -1.49
N ASP A 367 -38.44 -5.62 -2.40
CA ASP A 367 -38.65 -4.30 -3.02
C ASP A 367 -39.65 -4.44 -4.16
N LEU A 368 -40.78 -3.72 -4.11
CA LEU A 368 -41.87 -3.86 -5.08
C LEU A 368 -41.72 -2.92 -6.28
N MET A 369 -41.41 -3.50 -7.44
CA MET A 369 -41.43 -2.83 -8.74
C MET A 369 -42.81 -3.04 -9.40
N CYS A 370 -43.72 -2.09 -9.19
CA CYS A 370 -45.04 -2.10 -9.82
C CYS A 370 -45.07 -1.31 -11.14
N TYR A 371 -45.76 -1.84 -12.15
CA TYR A 371 -45.98 -1.16 -13.43
C TYR A 371 -47.39 -1.40 -13.95
N GLN A 372 -47.94 -0.39 -14.63
CA GLN A 372 -49.27 -0.42 -15.23
C GLN A 372 -49.16 -0.47 -16.76
N THR A 373 -50.00 -1.30 -17.37
CA THR A 373 -50.23 -1.38 -18.81
C THR A 373 -51.62 -0.85 -19.16
N ALA A 374 -51.98 -0.80 -20.44
CA ALA A 374 -53.29 -0.31 -20.88
C ALA A 374 -54.49 -1.14 -20.37
N THR A 375 -54.27 -2.37 -19.89
CA THR A 375 -55.36 -3.29 -19.48
C THR A 375 -55.12 -4.02 -18.14
N ASP A 376 -53.90 -3.97 -17.59
CA ASP A 376 -53.50 -4.76 -16.42
C ASP A 376 -52.38 -4.06 -15.62
N CYS A 377 -52.27 -4.33 -14.32
CA CYS A 377 -51.22 -3.80 -13.44
C CYS A 377 -50.53 -4.94 -12.71
N ARG A 378 -49.20 -4.94 -12.67
CA ARG A 378 -48.40 -6.02 -12.06
C ARG A 378 -47.27 -5.48 -11.20
N CYS A 379 -46.99 -6.15 -10.10
CA CYS A 379 -45.82 -5.92 -9.26
C CYS A 379 -44.90 -7.15 -9.27
N VAL A 380 -43.59 -6.90 -9.31
CA VAL A 380 -42.56 -7.93 -9.13
C VAL A 380 -41.57 -7.48 -8.06
N THR A 381 -40.94 -8.44 -7.38
CA THR A 381 -39.86 -8.17 -6.42
C THR A 381 -38.54 -7.88 -7.14
N GLN A 382 -37.51 -7.43 -6.41
CA GLN A 382 -36.14 -7.33 -6.93
C GLN A 382 -35.53 -8.70 -7.32
N GLN A 383 -36.16 -9.82 -6.94
CA GLN A 383 -35.82 -11.18 -7.36
C GLN A 383 -36.70 -11.68 -8.54
N ALA A 384 -37.43 -10.79 -9.20
CA ALA A 384 -38.36 -11.06 -10.30
C ALA A 384 -39.51 -12.04 -9.97
N THR A 385 -39.81 -12.28 -8.69
CA THR A 385 -41.01 -13.04 -8.28
C THR A 385 -42.25 -12.14 -8.38
N VAL A 386 -43.36 -12.70 -8.90
CA VAL A 386 -44.63 -11.97 -9.04
C VAL A 386 -45.24 -11.75 -7.66
N TYR A 387 -45.60 -10.51 -7.34
CA TYR A 387 -46.21 -10.13 -6.07
C TYR A 387 -47.65 -9.65 -6.31
N THR A 388 -48.62 -10.50 -5.97
CA THR A 388 -50.04 -10.23 -6.22
C THR A 388 -50.60 -9.20 -5.24
N LEU A 389 -51.11 -8.09 -5.77
CA LEU A 389 -51.83 -7.06 -5.03
C LEU A 389 -53.23 -6.85 -5.61
N GLU A 390 -54.11 -6.19 -4.84
CA GLU A 390 -55.36 -5.65 -5.38
C GLU A 390 -55.05 -4.61 -6.47
N MET A 391 -55.86 -4.58 -7.53
CA MET A 391 -55.69 -3.69 -8.69
C MET A 391 -55.58 -2.22 -8.28
N SER A 392 -56.37 -1.79 -7.29
CA SER A 392 -56.35 -0.43 -6.73
C SER A 392 -54.99 -0.08 -6.10
N SER A 393 -54.44 -0.96 -5.26
CA SER A 393 -53.13 -0.81 -4.63
C SER A 393 -51.99 -0.86 -5.65
N CYS A 394 -52.07 -1.78 -6.62
CA CYS A 394 -51.07 -1.87 -7.71
C CYS A 394 -51.01 -0.56 -8.50
N GLN A 395 -52.16 -0.03 -8.93
CA GLN A 395 -52.23 1.23 -9.66
C GLN A 395 -51.71 2.40 -8.82
N SER A 396 -52.02 2.45 -7.52
CA SER A 396 -51.50 3.49 -6.63
C SER A 396 -49.96 3.45 -6.55
N ILE A 397 -49.36 2.28 -6.35
CA ILE A 397 -47.89 2.13 -6.25
C ILE A 397 -47.21 2.35 -7.62
N ALA A 398 -47.81 1.89 -8.72
CA ALA A 398 -47.26 2.07 -10.07
C ALA A 398 -47.23 3.56 -10.52
N ASN A 399 -48.17 4.39 -10.03
CA ASN A 399 -48.24 5.81 -10.37
C ASN A 399 -47.53 6.73 -9.36
N ASN A 400 -47.52 6.39 -8.07
CA ASN A 400 -46.98 7.25 -6.99
C ASN A 400 -45.65 6.74 -6.39
N GLY A 401 -45.24 5.51 -6.70
CA GLY A 401 -44.13 4.82 -6.04
C GLY A 401 -44.49 4.27 -4.65
N LEU A 402 -43.50 3.64 -4.00
CA LEU A 402 -43.54 3.22 -2.61
C LEU A 402 -42.39 3.90 -1.86
N PHE A 403 -42.65 4.39 -0.65
CA PHE A 403 -41.60 4.98 0.19
C PHE A 403 -40.77 3.89 0.88
N ASP A 404 -39.49 3.81 0.53
CA ASP A 404 -38.51 2.97 1.23
C ASP A 404 -37.78 3.78 2.32
N PRO A 405 -37.93 3.43 3.61
CA PRO A 405 -37.22 4.09 4.71
C PRO A 405 -35.71 3.81 4.76
N HIS A 406 -35.19 2.87 3.96
CA HIS A 406 -33.77 2.49 3.91
C HIS A 406 -32.98 3.24 2.83
N ILE A 407 -33.64 3.79 1.79
CA ILE A 407 -32.98 4.63 0.79
C ILE A 407 -32.77 6.06 1.33
N ALA A 408 -31.57 6.29 1.85
CA ALA A 408 -31.14 7.62 2.29
C ALA A 408 -31.02 8.59 1.11
N THR A 409 -32.04 9.44 0.93
CA THR A 409 -32.00 10.53 -0.07
C THR A 409 -30.85 11.48 0.24
N ALA A 410 -29.99 11.78 -0.75
CA ALA A 410 -28.71 12.47 -0.55
C ALA A 410 -28.77 13.85 0.17
N ASN A 411 -29.92 14.52 0.15
CA ASN A 411 -30.15 15.80 0.83
C ASN A 411 -30.76 15.68 2.24
N GLN A 412 -31.22 14.50 2.67
CA GLN A 412 -31.71 14.28 4.03
C GLN A 412 -30.56 13.92 4.97
N ARG A 413 -29.76 14.93 5.34
CA ARG A 413 -28.93 14.84 6.55
C ARG A 413 -29.85 14.84 7.78
N ILE A 414 -30.24 13.64 8.22
CA ILE A 414 -30.80 13.47 9.57
C ILE A 414 -29.73 13.96 10.54
N ASN A 415 -30.00 15.09 11.20
CA ASN A 415 -29.10 15.63 12.22
C ASN A 415 -28.96 14.59 13.33
N LYS A 416 -27.77 13.99 13.41
CA LYS A 416 -27.39 13.05 14.46
C LYS A 416 -27.70 13.70 15.80
N LYS A 417 -28.62 13.11 16.59
CA LYS A 417 -29.06 13.65 17.89
C LYS A 417 -27.82 14.05 18.69
N SER A 418 -27.63 15.34 18.89
CA SER A 418 -26.70 15.84 19.89
C SER A 418 -27.32 15.56 21.24
N GLU A 419 -26.88 14.50 21.90
CA GLU A 419 -27.13 14.34 23.34
C GLU A 419 -26.46 15.52 24.03
N SER A 420 -27.29 16.49 24.41
CA SER A 420 -26.87 17.63 25.19
C SER A 420 -26.30 17.12 26.50
N LYS A 421 -25.02 17.40 26.77
CA LYS A 421 -24.47 17.26 28.12
C LYS A 421 -25.26 18.17 29.04
N GLY A 422 -26.20 17.60 29.79
CA GLY A 422 -26.95 18.32 30.81
C GLY A 422 -25.97 18.83 31.86
N LEU A 423 -26.05 20.13 32.17
CA LEU A 423 -25.51 20.59 33.44
C LEU A 423 -26.47 20.13 34.53
N PHE A 424 -26.10 19.06 35.25
CA PHE A 424 -26.15 18.98 36.71
C PHE A 424 -25.19 17.86 37.16
N LYS A 425 -24.87 17.83 38.46
CA LYS A 425 -23.69 17.15 39.04
C LYS A 425 -23.65 15.64 38.82
#